data_AF-A0A842YIC3-F1
#
_entry.id   AF-A0A842YIC3-F1
#
_cell.length_a   1.000
_cell.length_b   1.000
_cell.length_c   1.000
_cell.angle_alpha   90.00
_cell.angle_beta   90.00
_cell.angle_gamma   90.00
#
_symmetry.space_group_name_H-M   'P 1'
#
loop_
_entity.id
_entity.type
_entity.pdbx_description
1 polymer ?
#
loop_
_entity_poly.entity_id
_entity_poly.type
_entity_poly.pdbx_seq_one_letter_code
_entity_poly.pdbx_strand_id
1 'polypeptide(L)'
;MSPLRRVRDNFFLFGLGCLIWYVIRTGLKPSRAVYPCQQAAVFNANLWTMTYLSPVLAVIPVDRFRERWKTVLVVLLIGGGAYGYMRLNDGGIGEQDLTPVKLNIEPVEATEPNPSVIYAVTGTNGNDDGVERLIRLMDEEGQPFYQSAEEDAAQGPLGFIGNNDVVIIKVNSQWDERGGTNTDLVKSIIKAIIDHPDGWKGEIVVADNGQAQYGGAGRGGSLDWGVSNAQDQTQSIQDVVDMYADYRVSTYLWDTITSNVVQEFAEGDDEDGYVVQTNIIPSTGTVVSYPKFTTPFGTQISFKYGVYKPEIEDYDVDRLKII
;
A
#
# COMPACT_ATOMS: atom_id res chain seq x y z
N MET A 1 -9.71 2.04 29.73
CA MET A 1 -9.38 3.03 28.68
C MET A 1 -7.90 2.95 28.39
N SER A 2 -7.50 2.76 27.12
CA SER A 2 -6.08 2.69 26.78
C SER A 2 -5.39 4.05 27.01
N PRO A 3 -4.10 4.07 27.37
CA PRO A 3 -3.33 5.31 27.54
C PRO A 3 -3.40 6.23 26.31
N LEU A 4 -3.40 5.64 25.12
CA LEU A 4 -3.55 6.32 23.83
C LEU A 4 -4.88 7.07 23.70
N ARG A 5 -5.99 6.47 24.14
CA ARG A 5 -7.30 7.15 24.16
C ARG A 5 -7.28 8.37 25.07
N ARG A 6 -6.65 8.26 26.24
CA ARG A 6 -6.55 9.35 27.22
C ARG A 6 -5.72 10.54 26.72
N VAL A 7 -4.69 10.28 25.91
CA VAL A 7 -3.88 11.33 25.26
C VAL A 7 -4.68 12.00 24.14
N ARG A 8 -5.35 11.22 23.30
CA ARG A 8 -6.19 11.73 22.21
C ARG A 8 -7.34 12.60 22.70
N ASP A 9 -8.00 12.17 23.77
CA ASP A 9 -9.16 12.87 24.33
C ASP A 9 -8.76 14.12 25.15
N ASN A 10 -7.46 14.31 25.42
CA ASN A 10 -6.92 15.49 26.09
C ASN A 10 -6.24 16.43 25.08
N PHE A 11 -6.96 17.49 24.69
CA PHE A 11 -6.50 18.46 23.70
C PHE A 11 -5.12 19.08 24.03
N PHE A 12 -4.81 19.29 25.31
CA PHE A 12 -3.51 19.82 25.71
C PHE A 12 -2.37 18.86 25.37
N LEU A 13 -2.52 17.56 25.71
CA LEU A 13 -1.49 16.55 25.44
C LEU A 13 -1.39 16.22 23.95
N PHE A 14 -2.54 16.13 23.28
CA PHE A 14 -2.60 15.87 21.84
C PHE A 14 -1.95 17.00 21.04
N GLY A 15 -2.32 18.25 21.29
CA GLY A 15 -1.78 19.42 20.59
C GLY A 15 -0.27 19.62 20.81
N LEU A 16 0.20 19.41 22.04
CA LEU A 16 1.64 19.41 22.35
C LEU A 16 2.38 18.27 21.65
N GLY A 17 1.78 17.08 21.62
CA GLY A 17 2.31 15.93 20.88
C GLY A 17 2.43 16.20 19.37
N CYS A 18 1.43 16.84 18.77
CA CYS A 18 1.47 17.27 17.37
C CYS A 18 2.59 18.28 17.11
N LEU A 19 2.82 19.25 18.01
CA LEU A 19 3.93 20.20 17.89
C LEU A 19 5.29 19.49 17.91
N ILE A 20 5.50 18.58 18.87
CA ILE A 20 6.73 17.80 19.01
C ILE A 20 6.94 16.93 17.75
N TRP A 21 5.89 16.22 17.31
CA TRP A 21 5.94 15.39 16.10
C TRP A 21 6.30 16.20 14.86
N TYR A 22 5.69 17.38 14.69
CA TYR A 22 5.96 18.26 13.56
C TYR A 22 7.43 18.72 13.53
N VAL A 23 7.95 19.15 14.67
CA VAL A 23 9.35 19.60 14.80
C VAL A 23 10.33 18.45 14.51
N ILE A 24 10.12 17.28 15.09
CA ILE A 24 11.02 16.12 14.92
C ILE A 24 11.00 15.62 13.48
N ARG A 25 9.81 15.48 12.87
CA ARG A 25 9.68 14.86 11.55
C ARG A 25 10.02 15.81 10.40
N THR A 26 9.78 17.11 10.57
CA THR A 26 10.22 18.12 9.61
C THR A 26 11.73 18.35 9.73
N GLY A 27 12.26 18.47 10.96
CA GLY A 27 13.69 18.60 11.23
C GLY A 27 14.35 19.68 10.37
N LEU A 28 15.53 19.37 9.82
CA LEU A 28 16.29 20.27 8.94
C LEU A 28 15.87 20.22 7.47
N LYS A 29 14.80 19.49 7.10
CA LYS A 29 14.35 19.35 5.71
C LYS A 29 12.95 19.96 5.54
N PRO A 30 12.85 21.28 5.24
CA PRO A 30 11.57 22.00 5.23
C PRO A 30 10.53 21.43 4.26
N SER A 31 10.96 20.77 3.17
CA SER A 31 10.03 20.16 2.21
C SER A 31 9.15 19.07 2.80
N ARG A 32 9.51 18.49 3.95
CA ARG A 32 8.68 17.49 4.65
C ARG A 32 7.41 18.08 5.27
N ALA A 33 7.36 19.40 5.48
CA ALA A 33 6.17 20.07 6.02
C ALA A 33 4.94 19.95 5.10
N VAL A 34 5.14 19.65 3.81
CA VAL A 34 4.07 19.46 2.83
C VAL A 34 3.36 18.12 3.01
N TYR A 35 3.96 17.14 3.70
CA TYR A 35 3.35 15.82 3.88
C TYR A 35 2.02 15.90 4.66
N PRO A 36 0.99 15.11 4.30
CA PRO A 36 -0.34 15.20 4.91
C PRO A 36 -0.33 15.09 6.45
N CYS A 37 0.48 14.19 7.01
CA CYS A 37 0.61 14.03 8.46
C CYS A 37 1.31 15.21 9.15
N GLN A 38 2.20 15.92 8.44
CA GLN A 38 2.85 17.13 8.94
C GLN A 38 1.89 18.32 8.88
N GLN A 39 1.07 18.41 7.84
CA GLN A 39 0.02 19.45 7.73
C GLN A 39 -1.06 19.28 8.81
N ALA A 40 -1.50 18.05 9.08
CA ALA A 40 -2.44 17.78 10.17
C ALA A 40 -1.82 18.11 11.54
N ALA A 41 -0.55 17.74 11.75
CA ALA A 41 0.16 18.03 13.00
C ALA A 41 0.35 19.55 13.22
N VAL A 42 0.76 20.30 12.21
CA VAL A 42 0.97 21.76 12.35
C VAL A 42 -0.35 22.50 12.59
N PHE A 43 -1.46 22.06 12.00
CA PHE A 43 -2.78 22.65 12.28
C PHE A 43 -3.15 22.52 13.76
N ASN A 44 -3.07 21.30 14.30
CA ASN A 44 -3.37 21.04 15.71
C ASN A 44 -2.39 21.74 16.66
N ALA A 45 -1.11 21.80 16.30
CA ALA A 45 -0.08 22.53 17.04
C ALA A 45 -0.35 24.04 17.08
N ASN A 46 -0.82 24.63 15.97
CA ASN A 46 -1.19 26.04 15.89
C ASN A 46 -2.39 26.35 16.78
N LEU A 47 -3.45 25.53 16.72
CA LEU A 47 -4.60 25.67 17.61
C LEU A 47 -4.19 25.61 19.09
N TRP A 48 -3.38 24.60 19.44
CA TRP A 48 -2.85 24.46 20.80
C TRP A 48 -2.04 25.70 21.24
N THR A 49 -1.20 26.24 20.37
CA THR A 49 -0.40 27.45 20.64
C THR A 49 -1.28 28.68 20.85
N MET A 50 -2.33 28.83 20.05
CA MET A 50 -3.30 29.92 20.21
C MET A 50 -4.08 29.79 21.51
N THR A 51 -4.51 28.58 21.88
CA THR A 51 -5.32 28.35 23.08
C THR A 51 -4.52 28.53 24.36
N TYR A 52 -3.27 28.02 24.43
CA TYR A 52 -2.53 27.94 25.69
C TYR A 52 -1.35 28.92 25.79
N LEU A 53 -0.68 29.23 24.69
CA LEU A 53 0.51 30.09 24.70
C LEU A 53 0.18 31.56 24.49
N SER A 54 -0.79 31.88 23.63
CA SER A 54 -1.17 33.27 23.32
C SER A 54 -1.66 34.05 24.55
N PRO A 55 -2.55 33.52 25.42
CA PRO A 55 -3.02 34.25 26.59
C PRO A 55 -1.91 34.49 27.63
N VAL A 56 -1.01 33.51 27.80
CA VAL A 56 0.12 33.62 28.74
C VAL A 56 1.11 34.68 28.27
N LEU A 57 1.44 34.70 26.98
CA LEU A 57 2.34 35.70 26.40
C LEU A 57 1.76 37.12 26.44
N ALA A 58 0.44 37.26 26.47
CA ALA A 58 -0.25 38.55 26.56
C ALA A 58 -0.19 39.18 27.97
N VAL A 59 0.01 38.37 29.02
CA VAL A 59 -0.03 38.82 30.42
C VAL A 59 1.37 39.01 31.04
N ILE A 60 2.44 38.46 30.44
CA ILE A 60 3.81 38.64 30.95
C ILE A 60 4.28 40.09 30.74
N PRO A 61 4.63 40.85 31.80
CA PRO A 61 5.26 42.16 31.69
C PRO A 61 6.71 41.99 31.19
N VAL A 62 7.15 42.86 30.28
CA VAL A 62 8.42 42.65 29.57
C VAL A 62 9.21 43.94 29.50
N ASP A 63 10.29 43.98 30.27
CA ASP A 63 11.19 45.11 30.36
C ASP A 63 12.11 45.20 29.12
N ARG A 64 12.26 46.43 28.63
CA ARG A 64 13.10 47.06 27.58
C ARG A 64 13.72 46.28 26.42
N PHE A 65 14.05 44.99 26.51
CA PHE A 65 14.74 44.26 25.43
C PHE A 65 13.79 43.75 24.32
N ARG A 66 12.47 43.80 24.55
CA ARG A 66 11.47 43.16 23.66
C ARG A 66 10.61 44.13 22.83
N GLU A 67 10.73 45.45 22.90
CA GLU A 67 9.81 46.35 22.15
C GLU A 67 9.87 46.18 20.62
N ARG A 68 11.05 45.93 20.05
CA ARG A 68 11.20 45.73 18.59
C ARG A 68 10.60 44.42 18.08
N TRP A 69 10.66 43.36 18.89
CA TRP A 69 10.15 42.04 18.53
C TRP A 69 8.73 41.80 19.02
N LYS A 70 8.20 42.61 19.96
CA LYS A 70 6.79 42.58 20.38
C LYS A 70 5.87 42.82 19.20
N THR A 71 6.13 43.84 18.39
CA THR A 71 5.34 44.12 17.18
C THR A 71 5.43 42.97 16.19
N VAL A 72 6.61 42.39 15.98
CA VAL A 72 6.80 41.26 15.07
C VAL A 72 6.07 40.01 15.57
N LEU A 73 6.17 39.66 16.86
CA LEU A 73 5.50 38.50 17.45
C LEU A 73 3.98 38.68 17.51
N VAL A 74 3.49 39.89 17.82
CA VAL A 74 2.05 40.20 17.80
C VAL A 74 1.52 40.18 16.36
N VAL A 75 2.26 40.72 15.39
CA VAL A 75 1.90 40.62 13.96
C VAL A 75 1.96 39.19 13.46
N LEU A 76 2.90 38.36 13.92
CA LEU A 76 2.95 36.93 13.59
C LEU A 76 1.83 36.14 14.27
N LEU A 77 1.45 36.47 15.50
CA LEU A 77 0.33 35.84 16.20
C LEU A 77 -1.02 36.26 15.63
N ILE A 78 -1.19 37.55 15.31
CA ILE A 78 -2.39 38.07 14.63
C ILE A 78 -2.43 37.57 13.20
N GLY A 79 -1.30 37.51 12.50
CA GLY A 79 -1.21 36.99 11.13
C GLY A 79 -1.48 35.50 11.07
N GLY A 80 -0.87 34.71 11.97
CA GLY A 80 -1.11 33.28 12.12
C GLY A 80 -2.53 32.98 12.61
N GLY A 81 -3.06 33.82 13.50
CA GLY A 81 -4.43 33.71 14.00
C GLY A 81 -5.49 34.12 12.98
N ALA A 82 -5.24 35.18 12.20
CA ALA A 82 -6.09 35.59 11.09
C ALA A 82 -6.03 34.56 9.96
N TYR A 83 -4.86 34.00 9.66
CA TYR A 83 -4.72 32.89 8.72
C TYR A 83 -5.48 31.64 9.20
N GLY A 84 -5.34 31.28 10.48
CA GLY A 84 -6.08 30.17 11.09
C GLY A 84 -7.59 30.40 11.13
N TYR A 85 -8.02 31.63 11.45
CA TYR A 85 -9.41 32.03 11.47
C TYR A 85 -10.02 32.09 10.07
N MET A 86 -9.29 32.61 9.07
CA MET A 86 -9.68 32.57 7.66
C MET A 86 -9.85 31.13 7.20
N ARG A 87 -8.91 30.22 7.53
CA ARG A 87 -9.04 28.77 7.28
C ARG A 87 -10.27 28.13 7.94
N LEU A 88 -10.71 28.63 9.09
CA LEU A 88 -11.91 28.15 9.79
C LEU A 88 -13.21 28.75 9.21
N ASN A 89 -13.15 29.98 8.69
CA ASN A 89 -14.32 30.78 8.31
C ASN A 89 -14.61 30.80 6.80
N ASP A 90 -13.65 30.42 5.94
CA ASP A 90 -13.82 30.25 4.47
C ASP A 90 -14.62 28.99 4.08
N GLY A 91 -15.41 28.44 5.01
CA GLY A 91 -16.29 27.32 4.73
C GLY A 91 -15.62 25.96 4.96
N GLY A 92 -15.77 25.48 6.19
CA GLY A 92 -16.03 24.06 6.41
C GLY A 92 -14.83 23.25 6.89
N ILE A 93 -14.92 22.87 8.17
CA ILE A 93 -14.93 21.44 8.51
C ILE A 93 -16.24 20.86 7.95
N GLY A 94 -16.46 20.98 6.64
CA GLY A 94 -17.20 19.96 5.96
C GLY A 94 -16.39 18.70 6.21
N GLU A 95 -17.06 17.57 6.34
CA GLU A 95 -16.67 16.42 5.55
C GLU A 95 -15.78 16.93 4.41
N GLN A 96 -14.48 16.66 4.44
CA GLN A 96 -13.79 16.67 3.18
C GLN A 96 -14.59 15.61 2.44
N ASP A 97 -15.59 16.07 1.68
CA ASP A 97 -15.81 15.64 0.33
C ASP A 97 -14.40 15.66 -0.23
N LEU A 98 -13.71 14.55 0.03
CA LEU A 98 -12.72 13.98 -0.83
C LEU A 98 -13.53 13.67 -2.08
N THR A 99 -14.05 14.71 -2.76
CA THR A 99 -14.40 14.64 -4.16
C THR A 99 -13.16 14.01 -4.74
N PRO A 100 -13.24 12.75 -5.20
CA PRO A 100 -12.08 12.02 -5.63
C PRO A 100 -11.35 12.97 -6.57
N VAL A 101 -10.08 13.27 -6.28
CA VAL A 101 -9.30 14.13 -7.17
C VAL A 101 -9.41 13.45 -8.51
N LYS A 102 -10.18 14.06 -9.42
CA LYS A 102 -10.41 13.48 -10.72
C LYS A 102 -9.10 13.65 -11.46
N LEU A 103 -8.29 12.61 -11.42
CA LEU A 103 -7.04 12.56 -12.16
C LEU A 103 -7.41 12.57 -13.64
N ASN A 104 -7.17 13.71 -14.28
CA ASN A 104 -7.15 13.79 -15.73
C ASN A 104 -5.81 13.19 -16.15
N ILE A 105 -5.83 11.93 -16.57
CA ILE A 105 -4.67 11.28 -17.15
C ILE A 105 -4.71 11.56 -18.64
N GLU A 106 -3.65 12.18 -19.14
CA GLU A 106 -3.40 12.29 -20.58
C GLU A 106 -2.38 11.21 -20.97
N PRO A 107 -2.57 10.51 -22.11
CA PRO A 107 -1.58 9.57 -22.61
C PRO A 107 -0.24 10.28 -22.83
N VAL A 108 0.85 9.63 -22.40
CA VAL A 108 2.21 10.11 -22.61
C VAL A 108 3.01 9.02 -23.31
N GLU A 109 3.57 9.36 -24.46
CA GLU A 109 4.48 8.45 -25.17
C GLU A 109 5.88 8.49 -24.55
N ALA A 110 6.51 7.32 -24.44
CA ALA A 110 7.87 7.24 -23.97
C ALA A 110 8.85 7.70 -25.05
N THR A 111 9.95 8.32 -24.63
CA THR A 111 11.02 8.76 -25.54
C THR A 111 12.02 7.67 -25.90
N GLU A 112 12.04 6.57 -25.13
CA GLU A 112 12.95 5.45 -25.31
C GLU A 112 12.34 4.36 -26.21
N PRO A 113 13.16 3.63 -26.99
CA PRO A 113 12.68 2.48 -27.76
C PRO A 113 12.23 1.34 -26.83
N ASN A 114 11.13 0.68 -27.19
CA ASN A 114 10.52 -0.44 -26.46
C ASN A 114 10.16 -0.12 -24.99
N PRO A 115 9.30 0.88 -24.74
CA PRO A 115 8.88 1.18 -23.38
C PRO A 115 7.95 0.12 -22.80
N SER A 116 7.91 0.01 -21.48
CA SER A 116 6.80 -0.63 -20.80
C SER A 116 5.53 0.18 -21.01
N VAL A 117 4.43 -0.48 -21.36
CA VAL A 117 3.12 0.15 -21.50
C VAL A 117 2.39 0.07 -20.16
N ILE A 118 1.85 1.19 -19.70
CA ILE A 118 1.12 1.30 -18.43
C ILE A 118 -0.31 1.70 -18.73
N TYR A 119 -1.25 0.84 -18.36
CA TYR A 119 -2.67 1.11 -18.42
C TYR A 119 -3.17 1.63 -17.08
N ALA A 120 -4.00 2.67 -17.10
CA ALA A 120 -4.53 3.27 -15.87
C ALA A 120 -5.99 3.67 -16.06
N VAL A 121 -6.83 3.23 -15.12
CA VAL A 121 -8.23 3.63 -15.01
C VAL A 121 -8.38 4.54 -13.80
N THR A 122 -9.14 5.63 -13.94
CA THR A 122 -9.40 6.58 -12.86
C THR A 122 -10.85 6.53 -12.39
N GLY A 123 -11.09 7.17 -11.24
CA GLY A 123 -12.41 7.21 -10.62
C GLY A 123 -12.88 5.82 -10.23
N THR A 124 -11.99 5.04 -9.61
CA THR A 124 -12.31 3.73 -9.03
C THR A 124 -12.10 3.76 -7.52
N ASN A 125 -12.89 2.99 -6.79
CA ASN A 125 -12.77 2.78 -5.35
C ASN A 125 -12.42 1.32 -4.97
N GLY A 126 -12.19 0.45 -5.96
CA GLY A 126 -11.92 -0.98 -5.80
C GLY A 126 -13.17 -1.87 -5.74
N ASN A 127 -14.31 -1.34 -5.30
CA ASN A 127 -15.62 -2.03 -5.21
C ASN A 127 -16.56 -1.64 -6.37
N ASP A 128 -15.99 -1.36 -7.53
CA ASP A 128 -16.68 -0.97 -8.75
C ASP A 128 -16.13 -1.76 -9.95
N ASP A 129 -16.52 -1.40 -11.16
CA ASP A 129 -16.10 -2.03 -12.41
C ASP A 129 -14.66 -1.68 -12.84
N GLY A 130 -13.83 -1.14 -11.93
CA GLY A 130 -12.50 -0.62 -12.26
C GLY A 130 -11.54 -1.67 -12.83
N VAL A 131 -11.58 -2.91 -12.32
CA VAL A 131 -10.74 -4.02 -12.81
C VAL A 131 -11.20 -4.45 -14.20
N GLU A 132 -12.51 -4.58 -14.42
CA GLU A 132 -13.11 -4.92 -15.71
C GLU A 132 -12.84 -3.83 -16.74
N ARG A 133 -12.92 -2.55 -16.35
CA ARG A 133 -12.52 -1.41 -17.19
C ARG A 133 -11.05 -1.47 -17.57
N LEU A 134 -10.16 -1.87 -16.64
CA LEU A 134 -8.74 -2.01 -16.90
C LEU A 134 -8.47 -3.16 -17.87
N ILE A 135 -9.08 -4.33 -17.65
CA ILE A 135 -8.96 -5.49 -18.53
C ILE A 135 -9.43 -5.15 -19.95
N ARG A 136 -10.56 -4.47 -20.10
CA ARG A 136 -11.05 -4.01 -21.40
C ARG A 136 -10.10 -3.01 -22.06
N LEU A 137 -9.55 -2.06 -21.30
CA LEU A 137 -8.57 -1.11 -21.84
C LEU A 137 -7.31 -1.82 -22.35
N MET A 138 -6.84 -2.85 -21.64
CA MET A 138 -5.72 -3.68 -22.08
C MET A 138 -6.06 -4.41 -23.39
N ASP A 139 -7.26 -5.00 -23.48
CA ASP A 139 -7.73 -5.71 -24.67
C ASP A 139 -7.89 -4.80 -25.90
N GLU A 140 -8.43 -3.58 -25.72
CA GLU A 140 -8.53 -2.55 -26.76
C GLU A 140 -7.16 -2.18 -27.36
N GLU A 141 -6.09 -2.34 -26.57
CA GLU A 141 -4.69 -2.08 -26.95
C GLU A 141 -3.96 -3.38 -27.35
N GLY A 142 -4.69 -4.46 -27.61
CA GLY A 142 -4.17 -5.73 -28.11
C GLY A 142 -3.44 -6.58 -27.07
N GLN A 143 -3.72 -6.35 -25.78
CA GLN A 143 -3.17 -7.11 -24.65
C GLN A 143 -4.29 -7.85 -23.92
N PRO A 144 -4.67 -9.07 -24.35
CA PRO A 144 -5.68 -9.86 -23.66
C PRO A 144 -5.26 -10.17 -22.22
N PHE A 145 -6.21 -10.20 -21.30
CA PHE A 145 -5.94 -10.57 -19.91
C PHE A 145 -5.95 -12.09 -19.74
N TYR A 146 -6.92 -12.78 -20.35
CA TYR A 146 -7.10 -14.22 -20.25
C TYR A 146 -6.36 -14.95 -21.39
N GLN A 147 -5.49 -15.88 -21.02
CA GLN A 147 -4.83 -16.76 -21.97
C GLN A 147 -5.79 -17.88 -22.38
N SER A 148 -6.18 -17.89 -23.64
CA SER A 148 -7.09 -18.89 -24.21
C SER A 148 -6.66 -19.30 -25.62
N ALA A 149 -7.09 -20.47 -26.06
CA ALA A 149 -7.00 -20.85 -27.47
C ALA A 149 -8.06 -20.15 -28.33
N GLU A 150 -9.17 -19.72 -27.72
CA GLU A 150 -10.21 -18.94 -28.36
C GLU A 150 -9.82 -17.45 -28.35
N GLU A 151 -10.21 -16.73 -29.40
CA GLU A 151 -10.05 -15.27 -29.49
C GLU A 151 -11.42 -14.60 -29.31
N ASP A 152 -11.60 -13.88 -28.22
CA ASP A 152 -12.82 -13.13 -27.86
C ASP A 152 -12.45 -11.96 -26.93
N ALA A 153 -13.43 -11.21 -26.42
CA ALA A 153 -13.21 -10.07 -25.53
C ALA A 153 -12.31 -10.44 -24.33
N ALA A 154 -11.17 -9.75 -24.23
CA ALA A 154 -10.10 -9.97 -23.26
C ALA A 154 -9.48 -11.38 -23.26
N GLN A 155 -9.72 -12.20 -24.29
CA GLN A 155 -9.25 -13.57 -24.45
C GLN A 155 -8.37 -13.73 -25.69
N GLY A 156 -7.26 -14.43 -25.55
CA GLY A 156 -6.48 -14.86 -26.71
C GLY A 156 -5.21 -15.61 -26.36
N PRO A 157 -4.50 -16.14 -27.36
CA PRO A 157 -3.32 -16.98 -27.15
C PRO A 157 -2.14 -16.25 -26.50
N LEU A 158 -2.15 -14.90 -26.56
CA LEU A 158 -1.17 -14.02 -25.95
C LEU A 158 -1.63 -13.46 -24.59
N GLY A 159 -2.73 -13.96 -24.04
CA GLY A 159 -3.24 -13.52 -22.75
C GLY A 159 -2.27 -13.79 -21.59
N PHE A 160 -2.40 -13.00 -20.53
CA PHE A 160 -1.47 -13.04 -19.41
C PHE A 160 -1.73 -14.19 -18.42
N ILE A 161 -3.01 -14.43 -18.07
CA ILE A 161 -3.42 -15.42 -17.07
C ILE A 161 -4.12 -16.59 -17.76
N GLY A 162 -3.53 -17.77 -17.75
CA GLY A 162 -4.16 -19.02 -18.16
C GLY A 162 -4.99 -19.65 -17.05
N ASN A 163 -5.97 -20.46 -17.42
CA ASN A 163 -6.97 -21.00 -16.48
C ASN A 163 -6.44 -21.97 -15.42
N ASN A 164 -5.20 -22.47 -15.56
CA ASN A 164 -4.56 -23.42 -14.65
C ASN A 164 -3.26 -22.87 -14.03
N ASP A 165 -3.05 -21.56 -14.14
CA ASP A 165 -1.88 -20.88 -13.61
C ASP A 165 -1.89 -20.80 -12.09
N VAL A 166 -0.72 -20.53 -11.53
CA VAL A 166 -0.55 -20.18 -10.12
C VAL A 166 -0.28 -18.68 -10.08
N VAL A 167 -1.23 -17.90 -9.55
CA VAL A 167 -1.16 -16.44 -9.49
C VAL A 167 -0.83 -16.01 -8.08
N ILE A 168 0.27 -15.27 -7.92
CA ILE A 168 0.56 -14.55 -6.68
C ILE A 168 0.01 -13.14 -6.82
N ILE A 169 -0.86 -12.73 -5.89
CA ILE A 169 -1.26 -11.34 -5.74
C ILE A 169 -0.45 -10.75 -4.59
N LYS A 170 0.55 -9.94 -4.92
CA LYS A 170 1.42 -9.29 -3.95
C LYS A 170 0.74 -8.05 -3.40
N VAL A 171 0.21 -8.17 -2.19
CA VAL A 171 -0.39 -7.04 -1.48
C VAL A 171 0.62 -6.36 -0.57
N ASN A 172 0.33 -5.14 -0.13
CA ASN A 172 0.98 -4.52 1.01
C ASN A 172 0.09 -4.70 2.23
N SER A 173 0.61 -5.39 3.23
CA SER A 173 -0.05 -5.62 4.50
C SER A 173 0.90 -5.37 5.67
N GLN A 174 1.93 -4.53 5.46
CA GLN A 174 2.80 -4.03 6.53
C GLN A 174 2.04 -3.10 7.51
N TRP A 175 1.01 -2.41 7.02
CA TRP A 175 0.19 -1.46 7.77
C TRP A 175 -1.29 -1.73 7.50
N ASP A 176 -2.13 -1.44 8.49
CA ASP A 176 -3.58 -1.41 8.36
C ASP A 176 -4.07 -0.10 7.73
N GLU A 177 -5.39 0.05 7.61
CA GLU A 177 -6.05 1.27 7.14
C GLU A 177 -5.47 1.76 5.79
N ARG A 178 -5.12 3.05 5.69
CA ARG A 178 -4.60 3.69 4.47
C ARG A 178 -3.20 3.24 4.07
N GLY A 179 -2.53 2.42 4.88
CA GLY A 179 -1.22 1.88 4.59
C GLY A 179 -1.25 0.51 3.91
N GLY A 180 -2.38 -0.20 3.96
CA GLY A 180 -2.57 -1.48 3.29
C GLY A 180 -3.06 -1.36 1.85
N THR A 181 -2.96 -2.46 1.09
CA THR A 181 -3.66 -2.60 -0.19
C THR A 181 -5.17 -2.67 0.05
N ASN A 182 -5.94 -1.97 -0.79
CA ASN A 182 -7.40 -1.96 -0.73
C ASN A 182 -7.98 -3.37 -0.97
N THR A 183 -8.73 -3.87 0.02
CA THR A 183 -9.29 -5.22 0.03
C THR A 183 -10.39 -5.41 -1.01
N ASP A 184 -11.18 -4.37 -1.34
CA ASP A 184 -12.15 -4.44 -2.43
C ASP A 184 -11.45 -4.65 -3.79
N LEU A 185 -10.33 -3.97 -4.03
CA LEU A 185 -9.53 -4.16 -5.25
C LEU A 185 -8.97 -5.59 -5.33
N VAL A 186 -8.44 -6.12 -4.24
CA VAL A 186 -7.95 -7.52 -4.17
C VAL A 186 -9.10 -8.48 -4.46
N LYS A 187 -10.27 -8.26 -3.87
CA LYS A 187 -11.48 -9.05 -4.12
C LYS A 187 -11.88 -9.03 -5.60
N SER A 188 -11.85 -7.87 -6.24
CA SER A 188 -12.19 -7.70 -7.67
C SER A 188 -11.18 -8.39 -8.59
N ILE A 189 -9.88 -8.35 -8.27
CA ILE A 189 -8.84 -9.08 -9.02
C ILE A 189 -9.03 -10.60 -8.88
N ILE A 190 -9.25 -11.12 -7.66
CA ILE A 190 -9.51 -12.54 -7.44
C ILE A 190 -10.73 -12.98 -8.25
N LYS A 191 -11.81 -12.18 -8.22
CA LYS A 191 -13.02 -12.44 -9.00
C LYS A 191 -12.72 -12.51 -10.49
N ALA A 192 -11.99 -11.54 -11.05
CA ALA A 192 -11.63 -11.54 -12.47
C ALA A 192 -10.87 -12.82 -12.85
N ILE A 193 -9.89 -13.25 -12.05
CA ILE A 193 -9.13 -14.49 -12.31
C ILE A 193 -10.04 -15.73 -12.22
N ILE A 194 -10.90 -15.82 -11.22
CA ILE A 194 -11.81 -16.96 -11.04
C ILE A 194 -12.84 -17.05 -12.18
N ASP A 195 -13.29 -15.90 -12.68
CA ASP A 195 -14.22 -15.80 -13.80
C ASP A 195 -13.54 -16.04 -15.15
N HIS A 196 -12.33 -16.62 -15.17
CA HIS A 196 -11.62 -17.00 -16.39
C HIS A 196 -12.59 -17.76 -17.34
N PRO A 197 -12.73 -17.34 -18.59
CA PRO A 197 -13.75 -17.83 -19.52
C PRO A 197 -13.63 -19.33 -19.83
N ASP A 198 -12.41 -19.86 -19.90
CA ASP A 198 -12.14 -21.32 -19.99
C ASP A 198 -12.36 -22.11 -18.68
N GLY A 199 -12.88 -21.45 -17.64
CA GLY A 199 -13.10 -21.99 -16.30
C GLY A 199 -11.82 -22.12 -15.46
N TRP A 200 -11.79 -21.46 -14.30
CA TRP A 200 -10.64 -21.48 -13.40
C TRP A 200 -10.39 -22.85 -12.75
N LYS A 201 -9.14 -23.31 -12.81
CA LYS A 201 -8.62 -24.56 -12.21
C LYS A 201 -7.30 -24.36 -11.46
N GLY A 202 -6.70 -23.18 -11.62
CA GLY A 202 -5.42 -22.82 -11.04
C GLY A 202 -5.50 -22.54 -9.54
N GLU A 203 -4.49 -21.81 -9.05
CA GLU A 203 -4.36 -21.42 -7.65
C GLU A 203 -4.03 -19.94 -7.53
N ILE A 204 -4.62 -19.28 -6.52
CA ILE A 204 -4.35 -17.87 -6.22
C ILE A 204 -3.77 -17.80 -4.80
N VAL A 205 -2.65 -17.11 -4.66
CA VAL A 205 -1.99 -16.88 -3.37
C VAL A 205 -1.87 -15.37 -3.14
N VAL A 206 -2.61 -14.85 -2.18
CA VAL A 206 -2.47 -13.46 -1.75
C VAL A 206 -1.35 -13.38 -0.73
N ALA A 207 -0.24 -12.76 -1.11
CA ALA A 207 0.98 -12.81 -0.32
C ALA A 207 1.53 -11.43 0.02
N ASP A 208 2.21 -11.34 1.16
CA ASP A 208 2.98 -10.15 1.52
C ASP A 208 4.27 -10.55 2.24
N ASN A 209 5.27 -9.69 2.14
CA ASN A 209 6.51 -9.85 2.87
C ASN A 209 6.47 -9.24 4.27
N GLY A 210 5.43 -8.51 4.68
CA GLY A 210 5.14 -8.04 6.05
C GLY A 210 6.16 -7.08 6.70
N GLN A 211 7.40 -7.06 6.21
CA GLN A 211 8.52 -6.22 6.65
C GLN A 211 8.95 -6.43 8.12
N ALA A 212 8.57 -7.56 8.71
CA ALA A 212 8.97 -8.04 10.03
C ALA A 212 8.92 -6.93 11.10
N GLN A 213 9.92 -6.84 11.99
CA GLN A 213 9.97 -5.85 13.07
C GLN A 213 9.95 -4.38 12.60
N TYR A 214 10.04 -4.12 11.29
CA TYR A 214 9.95 -2.78 10.71
C TYR A 214 8.52 -2.38 10.30
N GLY A 215 7.52 -3.24 10.51
CA GLY A 215 6.10 -2.89 10.35
C GLY A 215 5.59 -1.83 11.34
N GLY A 216 4.44 -1.21 11.03
CA GLY A 216 3.90 -0.07 11.78
C GLY A 216 3.66 -0.32 13.28
N ALA A 217 3.47 -1.58 13.68
CA ALA A 217 3.30 -2.02 15.06
C ALA A 217 4.60 -2.54 15.73
N GLY A 218 5.73 -2.53 15.02
CA GLY A 218 7.00 -3.11 15.46
C GLY A 218 6.98 -4.63 15.60
N ARG A 219 6.04 -5.31 14.93
CA ARG A 219 5.75 -6.75 15.08
C ARG A 219 5.56 -7.52 13.77
N GLY A 220 5.75 -6.90 12.61
CA GLY A 220 5.39 -7.50 11.31
C GLY A 220 4.11 -6.91 10.73
N GLY A 221 3.88 -7.25 9.47
CA GLY A 221 2.62 -7.08 8.79
C GLY A 221 1.63 -8.17 9.20
N SER A 222 0.37 -8.04 8.78
CA SER A 222 -0.67 -9.05 9.01
C SER A 222 -1.66 -9.06 7.86
N LEU A 223 -2.05 -10.25 7.41
CA LEU A 223 -3.14 -10.40 6.44
C LEU A 223 -4.52 -10.36 7.12
N ASP A 224 -4.55 -10.34 8.45
CA ASP A 224 -5.74 -10.29 9.32
C ASP A 224 -5.95 -8.91 9.96
N TRP A 225 -5.51 -7.82 9.31
CA TRP A 225 -5.76 -6.48 9.83
C TRP A 225 -7.26 -6.22 9.97
N GLY A 226 -7.70 -5.86 11.18
CA GLY A 226 -9.12 -5.60 11.46
C GLY A 226 -9.67 -4.28 10.92
N VAL A 227 -8.84 -3.47 10.25
CA VAL A 227 -9.25 -2.24 9.56
C VAL A 227 -8.54 -2.09 8.22
N SER A 228 -9.28 -1.85 7.13
CA SER A 228 -8.75 -1.67 5.77
C SER A 228 -9.11 -0.30 5.18
N ASN A 229 -8.49 0.06 4.05
CA ASN A 229 -8.83 1.25 3.23
C ASN A 229 -9.83 0.95 2.11
N ALA A 230 -10.79 0.07 2.38
CA ALA A 230 -11.88 -0.32 1.50
C ALA A 230 -13.23 0.33 1.90
N GLN A 231 -14.26 0.10 1.10
CA GLN A 231 -15.64 0.47 1.42
C GLN A 231 -16.12 -0.29 2.66
N ASP A 232 -15.88 -1.60 2.72
CA ASP A 232 -15.98 -2.36 3.96
C ASP A 232 -14.64 -2.31 4.72
N GLN A 233 -14.54 -1.33 5.63
CA GLN A 233 -13.35 -1.13 6.43
C GLN A 233 -13.12 -2.26 7.44
N THR A 234 -14.09 -3.15 7.70
CA THR A 234 -13.96 -4.22 8.69
C THR A 234 -13.37 -5.51 8.12
N GLN A 235 -13.18 -5.55 6.80
CA GLN A 235 -12.70 -6.71 6.08
C GLN A 235 -11.17 -6.71 5.99
N SER A 236 -10.55 -7.83 6.36
CA SER A 236 -9.12 -8.11 6.16
C SER A 236 -8.82 -8.81 4.82
N ILE A 237 -7.54 -9.02 4.49
CA ILE A 237 -7.16 -9.82 3.32
C ILE A 237 -7.57 -11.28 3.51
N GLN A 238 -7.42 -11.82 4.72
CA GLN A 238 -7.89 -13.18 5.02
C GLN A 238 -9.40 -13.30 4.82
N ASP A 239 -10.19 -12.33 5.30
CA ASP A 239 -11.64 -12.34 5.10
C ASP A 239 -12.02 -12.31 3.60
N VAL A 240 -11.26 -11.59 2.76
CA VAL A 240 -11.45 -11.61 1.29
C VAL A 240 -11.18 -13.01 0.73
N VAL A 241 -10.06 -13.62 1.12
CA VAL A 241 -9.68 -14.96 0.65
C VAL A 241 -10.71 -16.01 1.05
N ASP A 242 -11.22 -15.93 2.29
CA ASP A 242 -12.22 -16.86 2.82
C ASP A 242 -13.57 -16.79 2.08
N MET A 243 -13.89 -15.67 1.41
CA MET A 243 -15.07 -15.57 0.53
C MET A 243 -15.01 -16.52 -0.68
N TYR A 244 -13.81 -16.97 -1.05
CA TYR A 244 -13.56 -17.83 -2.19
C TYR A 244 -13.12 -19.25 -1.78
N ALA A 245 -13.56 -19.73 -0.61
CA ALA A 245 -13.20 -21.03 -0.06
C ALA A 245 -13.54 -22.25 -0.96
N ASP A 246 -14.47 -22.08 -1.90
CA ASP A 246 -14.79 -23.11 -2.92
C ASP A 246 -13.69 -23.24 -4.00
N TYR A 247 -12.73 -22.32 -4.03
CA TYR A 247 -11.61 -22.27 -4.95
C TYR A 247 -10.27 -22.43 -4.21
N ARG A 248 -9.20 -22.71 -4.96
CA ARG A 248 -7.83 -22.74 -4.42
C ARG A 248 -7.28 -21.33 -4.24
N VAL A 249 -7.86 -20.57 -3.30
CA VAL A 249 -7.40 -19.23 -2.91
C VAL A 249 -6.86 -19.30 -1.50
N SER A 250 -5.65 -18.79 -1.27
CA SER A 250 -5.01 -18.82 0.04
C SER A 250 -4.21 -17.55 0.31
N THR A 251 -3.86 -17.35 1.58
CA THR A 251 -2.93 -16.33 2.02
C THR A 251 -1.55 -16.93 2.28
N TYR A 252 -0.49 -16.13 2.10
CA TYR A 252 0.85 -16.52 2.53
C TYR A 252 1.67 -15.31 3.01
N LEU A 253 2.10 -15.31 4.27
CA LEU A 253 2.91 -14.23 4.84
C LEU A 253 4.39 -14.63 4.90
N TRP A 254 5.23 -14.03 4.04
CA TRP A 254 6.66 -14.37 3.98
C TRP A 254 7.48 -13.86 5.17
N ASP A 255 6.92 -13.03 6.05
CA ASP A 255 7.57 -12.63 7.32
C ASP A 255 8.03 -13.86 8.12
N THR A 256 7.25 -14.95 8.04
CA THR A 256 7.50 -16.19 8.78
C THR A 256 8.75 -16.94 8.29
N ILE A 257 9.16 -16.72 7.04
CA ILE A 257 10.27 -17.42 6.38
C ILE A 257 11.44 -16.49 6.04
N THR A 258 11.32 -15.18 6.30
CA THR A 258 12.26 -14.17 5.79
C THR A 258 13.70 -14.33 6.26
N SER A 259 13.92 -14.98 7.40
CA SER A 259 15.25 -15.23 7.95
C SER A 259 15.80 -16.62 7.62
N ASN A 260 15.02 -17.47 6.97
CA ASN A 260 15.44 -18.82 6.63
C ASN A 260 16.17 -18.81 5.28
N VAL A 261 17.45 -19.15 5.27
CA VAL A 261 18.24 -19.24 4.03
C VAL A 261 18.23 -20.69 3.57
N VAL A 262 17.71 -20.93 2.38
CA VAL A 262 17.45 -22.26 1.83
C VAL A 262 18.05 -22.42 0.43
N GLN A 263 18.16 -23.65 -0.04
CA GLN A 263 18.42 -23.97 -1.44
C GLN A 263 17.12 -24.17 -2.22
N GLU A 264 17.24 -24.43 -3.52
CA GLU A 264 16.11 -24.69 -4.40
C GLU A 264 15.46 -26.08 -4.20
N PHE A 265 14.18 -26.21 -4.55
CA PHE A 265 13.47 -27.49 -4.50
C PHE A 265 14.16 -28.57 -5.34
N ALA A 266 14.65 -28.21 -6.54
CA ALA A 266 15.41 -29.12 -7.39
C ALA A 266 16.75 -29.57 -6.78
N GLU A 267 17.23 -28.89 -5.73
CA GLU A 267 18.43 -29.27 -4.99
C GLU A 267 18.11 -30.17 -3.78
N GLY A 268 16.85 -30.57 -3.62
CA GLY A 268 16.39 -31.46 -2.55
C GLY A 268 16.09 -30.75 -1.22
N ASP A 269 16.01 -29.42 -1.23
CA ASP A 269 15.61 -28.62 -0.07
C ASP A 269 14.10 -28.35 -0.14
N ASP A 270 13.34 -28.93 0.79
CA ASP A 270 11.88 -28.80 0.91
C ASP A 270 11.45 -27.70 1.89
N GLU A 271 12.39 -26.96 2.48
CA GLU A 271 12.11 -25.92 3.46
C GLU A 271 11.69 -24.60 2.79
N ASP A 272 10.72 -23.91 3.38
CA ASP A 272 10.31 -22.58 2.94
C ASP A 272 11.29 -21.51 3.44
N GLY A 273 11.69 -20.59 2.57
CA GLY A 273 12.73 -19.61 2.89
C GLY A 273 13.07 -18.67 1.75
N TYR A 274 14.23 -18.05 1.85
CA TYR A 274 14.82 -17.21 0.81
C TYR A 274 16.07 -17.87 0.25
N VAL A 275 16.09 -18.04 -1.07
CA VAL A 275 17.31 -18.40 -1.79
C VAL A 275 18.14 -17.13 -1.96
N VAL A 276 19.36 -17.14 -1.45
CA VAL A 276 20.28 -15.99 -1.51
C VAL A 276 21.36 -16.26 -2.55
N GLN A 277 21.35 -15.48 -3.63
CA GLN A 277 22.42 -15.59 -4.62
C GLN A 277 23.75 -15.15 -4.01
N THR A 278 24.84 -15.82 -4.39
CA THR A 278 26.19 -15.49 -3.94
C THR A 278 26.94 -14.61 -4.95
N ASN A 279 26.42 -14.51 -6.18
CA ASN A 279 26.99 -13.71 -7.24
C ASN A 279 26.37 -12.31 -7.30
N ILE A 280 27.20 -11.31 -7.58
CA ILE A 280 26.75 -9.93 -7.83
C ILE A 280 26.32 -9.83 -9.29
N ILE A 281 25.12 -9.28 -9.53
CA ILE A 281 24.66 -8.97 -10.88
C ILE A 281 25.50 -7.80 -11.42
N PRO A 282 26.31 -7.99 -12.48
CA PRO A 282 27.26 -6.95 -12.90
C PRO A 282 26.60 -5.65 -13.37
N SER A 283 25.40 -5.73 -13.95
CA SER A 283 24.68 -4.56 -14.48
C SER A 283 24.09 -3.66 -13.39
N THR A 284 23.77 -4.21 -12.22
CA THR A 284 23.12 -3.48 -11.12
C THR A 284 23.99 -3.37 -9.87
N GLY A 285 25.04 -4.18 -9.76
CA GLY A 285 25.86 -4.29 -8.55
C GLY A 285 25.12 -4.91 -7.37
N THR A 286 23.97 -5.57 -7.61
CA THR A 286 23.12 -6.12 -6.55
C THR A 286 23.28 -7.62 -6.38
N VAL A 287 23.16 -8.09 -5.14
CA VAL A 287 22.87 -9.49 -4.83
C VAL A 287 21.36 -9.64 -4.70
N VAL A 288 20.79 -10.65 -5.34
CA VAL A 288 19.35 -10.90 -5.31
C VAL A 288 19.05 -12.06 -4.38
N SER A 289 18.05 -11.88 -3.54
CA SER A 289 17.36 -12.97 -2.85
C SER A 289 15.89 -13.00 -3.26
N TYR A 290 15.27 -14.16 -3.18
CA TYR A 290 13.88 -14.34 -3.54
C TYR A 290 13.25 -15.47 -2.72
N PRO A 291 11.95 -15.41 -2.45
CA PRO A 291 11.29 -16.44 -1.66
C PRO A 291 11.07 -17.72 -2.48
N LYS A 292 11.20 -18.85 -1.79
CA LYS A 292 10.78 -20.18 -2.19
C LYS A 292 9.87 -20.72 -1.09
N PHE A 293 8.68 -21.19 -1.43
CA PHE A 293 7.73 -21.67 -0.42
C PHE A 293 6.69 -22.64 -0.98
N THR A 294 6.06 -23.38 -0.07
CA THR A 294 4.95 -24.29 -0.34
C THR A 294 3.64 -23.65 0.10
N THR A 295 2.68 -23.52 -0.81
CA THR A 295 1.37 -22.94 -0.50
C THR A 295 0.54 -23.86 0.42
N PRO A 296 -0.55 -23.35 1.04
CA PRO A 296 -1.47 -24.19 1.81
C PRO A 296 -2.11 -25.35 1.03
N PHE A 297 -2.11 -25.28 -0.31
CA PHE A 297 -2.60 -26.35 -1.17
C PHE A 297 -1.49 -27.26 -1.71
N GLY A 298 -0.26 -27.15 -1.18
CA GLY A 298 0.88 -27.99 -1.51
C GLY A 298 1.65 -27.59 -2.77
N THR A 299 1.35 -26.44 -3.37
CA THR A 299 2.05 -25.96 -4.56
C THR A 299 3.41 -25.39 -4.17
N GLN A 300 4.49 -25.94 -4.71
CA GLN A 300 5.85 -25.49 -4.47
C GLN A 300 6.24 -24.40 -5.47
N ILE A 301 6.56 -23.20 -4.97
CA ILE A 301 6.85 -22.01 -5.77
C ILE A 301 8.28 -21.53 -5.51
N SER A 302 9.05 -21.32 -6.57
CA SER A 302 10.28 -20.53 -6.57
C SER A 302 10.04 -19.25 -7.37
N PHE A 303 10.29 -18.08 -6.77
CA PHE A 303 10.13 -16.79 -7.46
C PHE A 303 11.02 -16.64 -8.69
N LYS A 304 12.12 -17.39 -8.76
CA LYS A 304 13.04 -17.34 -9.89
C LYS A 304 12.67 -18.33 -10.99
N TYR A 305 12.23 -19.53 -10.62
CA TYR A 305 12.09 -20.63 -11.56
C TYR A 305 10.63 -21.00 -11.88
N GLY A 306 9.66 -20.56 -11.08
CA GLY A 306 8.24 -20.84 -11.29
C GLY A 306 7.69 -21.92 -10.36
N VAL A 307 6.73 -22.69 -10.86
CA VAL A 307 6.08 -23.77 -10.10
C VAL A 307 6.90 -25.04 -10.23
N TYR A 308 7.38 -25.60 -9.12
CA TYR A 308 8.18 -26.82 -9.13
C TYR A 308 7.33 -28.05 -9.51
N LYS A 309 7.90 -28.95 -10.32
CA LYS A 309 7.31 -30.21 -10.79
C LYS A 309 8.19 -31.37 -10.34
N PRO A 310 7.85 -32.04 -9.22
CA PRO A 310 8.67 -33.11 -8.66
C PRO A 310 8.81 -34.30 -9.61
N GLU A 311 7.89 -34.50 -10.56
CA GLU A 311 7.92 -35.61 -11.51
C GLU A 311 9.09 -35.51 -12.50
N ILE A 312 9.60 -34.30 -12.74
CA ILE A 312 10.69 -34.03 -13.68
C ILE A 312 11.88 -33.33 -13.02
N GLU A 313 11.85 -33.15 -11.69
CA GLU A 313 12.86 -32.43 -10.90
C GLU A 313 13.20 -31.04 -11.47
N ASP A 314 12.20 -30.36 -12.04
CA ASP A 314 12.37 -29.09 -12.75
C ASP A 314 11.14 -28.17 -12.52
N TYR A 315 11.13 -26.99 -13.11
CA TYR A 315 10.12 -25.96 -12.88
C TYR A 315 9.32 -25.63 -14.14
N ASP A 316 8.08 -25.23 -13.92
CA ASP A 316 7.21 -24.60 -14.90
C ASP A 316 7.20 -23.09 -14.68
N VAL A 317 8.09 -22.41 -15.41
CA VAL A 317 8.26 -20.95 -15.32
C VAL A 317 7.04 -20.21 -15.86
N ASP A 318 6.39 -20.75 -16.88
CA ASP A 318 5.28 -20.09 -17.57
C ASP A 318 4.00 -20.12 -16.75
N ARG A 319 3.85 -21.12 -15.86
CA ARG A 319 2.66 -21.29 -15.01
C ARG A 319 2.59 -20.31 -13.84
N LEU A 320 3.71 -19.71 -13.41
CA LEU A 320 3.71 -18.74 -12.31
C LEU A 320 3.44 -17.33 -12.84
N LYS A 321 2.38 -16.69 -12.33
CA LYS A 321 2.05 -15.28 -12.61
C LYS A 321 2.13 -14.46 -11.33
N ILE A 322 2.52 -13.20 -11.46
CA ILE A 322 2.62 -12.28 -10.32
C ILE A 322 1.88 -10.99 -10.69
N ILE A 323 0.99 -10.57 -9.79
CA ILE A 323 0.23 -9.31 -9.83
C ILE A 323 0.64 -8.49 -8.61
#